data_AF-A0A259LKV3-F1
#
_entry.id   AF-A0A259LKV3-F1
#
_cell.length_a   1.000
_cell.length_b   1.000
_cell.length_c   1.000
_cell.angle_alpha   90.00
_cell.angle_beta   90.00
_cell.angle_gamma   90.00
#
_symmetry.space_group_name_H-M   'P 1'
#
loop_
_entity.id
_entity.type
_entity.pdbx_description
1 polymer ?
#
loop_
_entity_poly.entity_id
_entity_poly.type
_entity_poly.pdbx_seq_one_letter_code
_entity_poly.pdbx_strand_id
1 'polypeptide(L)'
;MLNLSEYAARPRLLADYLPWAALVAPGVVLNKDGAFQTTFRYRGPDLESSTEPELIAVMARVNNALRRFGSGWALFFEASREEAGDYPSSDFPDPVSWLVDEERGVTAEEGGARFESAYYLTLLWLPPPDTNARAEKALIERPERPSGAGWRDRLLVFRQQAERTFDLLSSALSEIAPLSDEETLTYLHACISSRRHKIGAPEIPVFLDAILADEPFTGGLEPRIGDAHLRVLTILGFPGSTVPGLLDELNRQGFAYRWSTRFIAMDKAEAEKVLGRKRRHWFSKRKSVAAVLRETMFQEPSAL
;
A
#
# COMPACT_ATOMS: atom_id res chain seq x y z
N MET A 1 27.77 10.98 4.97
CA MET A 1 28.66 10.40 3.95
C MET A 1 27.85 10.23 2.67
N LEU A 2 28.36 10.74 1.55
CA LEU A 2 27.76 10.49 0.22
C LEU A 2 27.81 8.99 -0.07
N ASN A 3 26.69 8.40 -0.47
CA ASN A 3 26.63 6.99 -0.84
C ASN A 3 27.18 6.79 -2.26
N LEU A 4 28.46 6.41 -2.37
CA LEU A 4 29.13 6.23 -3.66
C LEU A 4 28.74 4.93 -4.39
N SER A 5 27.91 4.07 -3.79
CA SER A 5 27.49 2.80 -4.41
C SER A 5 26.62 2.98 -5.65
N GLU A 6 26.05 4.17 -5.87
CA GLU A 6 25.26 4.52 -7.05
C GLU A 6 26.12 4.73 -8.32
N TYR A 7 27.43 4.96 -8.17
CA TYR A 7 28.39 5.08 -9.27
C TYR A 7 29.12 3.76 -9.57
N ALA A 8 28.55 2.62 -9.16
CA ALA A 8 29.13 1.31 -9.38
C ALA A 8 29.24 0.95 -10.87
N ALA A 9 30.24 0.14 -11.23
CA ALA A 9 30.48 -0.32 -12.61
C ALA A 9 29.29 -1.10 -13.23
N ARG A 10 28.37 -1.60 -12.40
CA ARG A 10 27.06 -2.10 -12.81
C ARG A 10 25.98 -1.35 -12.02
N PRO A 11 25.30 -0.36 -12.62
CA PRO A 11 24.24 0.36 -11.92
C PRO A 11 23.07 -0.59 -11.65
N ARG A 12 22.43 -0.44 -10.50
CA ARG A 12 21.16 -1.13 -10.22
C ARG A 12 20.06 -0.51 -11.07
N LEU A 13 19.32 -1.34 -11.77
CA LEU A 13 18.15 -0.92 -12.54
C LEU A 13 16.91 -0.90 -11.64
N LEU A 14 15.85 -0.22 -12.08
CA LEU A 14 14.57 -0.19 -11.35
C LEU A 14 14.06 -1.61 -11.08
N ALA A 15 14.11 -2.49 -12.09
CA ALA A 15 13.71 -3.90 -12.01
C ALA A 15 14.40 -4.68 -10.86
N ASP A 16 15.63 -4.32 -10.50
CA ASP A 16 16.37 -4.97 -9.40
C ASP A 16 15.74 -4.68 -8.02
N TYR A 17 15.02 -3.57 -7.90
CA TYR A 17 14.32 -3.16 -6.67
C TYR A 17 12.87 -3.68 -6.61
N LEU A 18 12.29 -4.03 -7.76
CA LEU A 18 10.89 -4.44 -7.83
C LEU A 18 10.69 -5.87 -7.32
N PRO A 19 9.70 -6.10 -6.44
CA PRO A 19 9.48 -7.42 -5.87
C PRO A 19 8.67 -8.34 -6.79
N TRP A 20 8.05 -7.85 -7.85
CA TRP A 20 7.05 -8.61 -8.63
C TRP A 20 7.70 -9.63 -9.54
N ALA A 21 7.40 -10.92 -9.34
CA ALA A 21 7.99 -12.00 -10.13
C ALA A 21 7.04 -12.47 -11.24
N ALA A 22 5.80 -12.83 -10.89
CA ALA A 22 4.86 -13.48 -11.81
C ALA A 22 3.39 -13.30 -11.40
N LEU A 23 2.45 -13.38 -12.36
CA LEU A 23 1.04 -13.64 -12.03
C LEU A 23 0.86 -15.15 -11.89
N VAL A 24 0.34 -15.59 -10.75
CA VAL A 24 0.19 -17.02 -10.41
C VAL A 24 -1.27 -17.47 -10.26
N ALA A 25 -2.19 -16.51 -10.24
CA ALA A 25 -3.63 -16.66 -10.33
C ALA A 25 -4.24 -15.31 -10.74
N PRO A 26 -5.52 -15.26 -11.17
CA PRO A 26 -6.16 -14.00 -11.57
C PRO A 26 -6.05 -12.93 -10.48
N GLY A 27 -5.43 -11.79 -10.82
CA GLY A 27 -5.18 -10.66 -9.93
C GLY A 27 -4.20 -10.94 -8.79
N VAL A 28 -3.45 -12.06 -8.82
CA VAL A 28 -2.51 -12.45 -7.76
C VAL A 28 -1.09 -12.49 -8.29
N VAL A 29 -0.26 -11.60 -7.74
CA VAL A 29 1.17 -11.53 -8.03
C VAL A 29 1.95 -12.31 -6.97
N LEU A 30 2.87 -13.15 -7.43
CA LEU A 30 3.93 -13.75 -6.61
C LEU A 30 5.13 -12.81 -6.62
N ASN A 31 5.62 -12.48 -5.43
CA ASN A 31 6.81 -11.68 -5.25
C ASN A 31 8.07 -12.56 -5.15
N LYS A 32 9.23 -11.98 -5.45
CA LYS A 32 10.56 -12.62 -5.44
C LYS A 32 10.97 -13.15 -4.06
N ASP A 33 10.42 -12.60 -2.99
CA ASP A 33 10.62 -13.07 -1.61
C ASP A 33 9.67 -14.22 -1.22
N GLY A 34 8.78 -14.63 -2.13
CA GLY A 34 7.79 -15.68 -1.92
C GLY A 34 6.47 -15.18 -1.32
N ALA A 35 6.30 -13.87 -1.13
CA ALA A 35 5.01 -13.31 -0.72
C ALA A 35 4.00 -13.32 -1.86
N PHE A 36 2.73 -13.47 -1.53
CA PHE A 36 1.61 -13.25 -2.46
C PHE A 36 1.03 -11.87 -2.23
N GLN A 37 0.59 -11.22 -3.31
CA GLN A 37 -0.15 -9.96 -3.22
C GLN A 37 -1.34 -9.94 -4.17
N THR A 38 -2.39 -9.21 -3.78
CA THR A 38 -3.55 -8.89 -4.62
C THR A 38 -4.07 -7.51 -4.24
N THR A 39 -4.67 -6.81 -5.19
CA THR A 39 -5.09 -5.42 -5.02
C THR A 39 -6.57 -5.27 -5.34
N PHE A 40 -7.27 -4.51 -4.53
CA PHE A 40 -8.63 -4.05 -4.77
C PHE A 40 -8.62 -2.56 -5.09
N ARG A 41 -9.41 -2.11 -6.06
CA ARG A 41 -9.84 -0.71 -6.12
C ARG A 41 -11.04 -0.52 -5.19
N TYR A 42 -11.19 0.66 -4.61
CA TYR A 42 -12.36 0.98 -3.80
C TYR A 42 -12.64 2.48 -3.80
N ARG A 43 -13.79 2.87 -3.27
CA ARG A 43 -14.10 4.26 -2.94
C ARG A 43 -14.40 4.38 -1.44
N GLY A 44 -13.76 5.37 -0.81
CA GLY A 44 -14.02 5.72 0.58
C GLY A 44 -15.31 6.52 0.74
N PRO A 45 -15.78 6.74 1.98
CA PRO A 45 -16.84 7.70 2.23
C PRO A 45 -16.40 9.10 1.78
N ASP A 46 -17.34 9.88 1.26
CA ASP A 46 -17.11 11.26 0.86
C ASP A 46 -16.91 12.12 2.11
N LEU A 47 -15.70 12.66 2.29
CA LEU A 47 -15.34 13.43 3.48
C LEU A 47 -16.05 14.79 3.56
N GLU A 48 -16.52 15.33 2.43
CA GLU A 48 -17.24 16.61 2.40
C GLU A 48 -18.70 16.47 2.80
N SER A 49 -19.32 15.32 2.53
CA SER A 49 -20.74 15.07 2.83
C SER A 49 -20.97 14.19 4.06
N SER A 50 -19.97 13.44 4.52
CA SER A 50 -20.14 12.49 5.63
C SER A 50 -20.06 13.17 6.98
N THR A 51 -20.95 12.78 7.90
CA THR A 51 -20.90 13.20 9.29
C THR A 51 -19.81 12.44 10.06
N GLU A 52 -19.29 13.05 11.14
CA GLU A 52 -18.27 12.40 11.98
C GLU A 52 -18.71 11.01 12.52
N PRO A 53 -19.96 10.81 13.00
CA PRO A 53 -20.42 9.49 13.43
C PRO A 53 -20.46 8.45 12.31
N GLU A 54 -20.80 8.84 11.08
CA GLU A 54 -20.80 7.94 9.92
C GLU A 54 -19.37 7.49 9.59
N LEU A 55 -18.42 8.42 9.59
CA LEU A 55 -17.00 8.11 9.38
C LEU A 55 -16.47 7.16 10.46
N ILE A 56 -16.81 7.41 11.73
CA ILE A 56 -16.46 6.51 12.84
C ILE A 56 -17.05 5.12 12.65
N ALA A 57 -18.31 5.01 12.22
CA ALA A 57 -18.97 3.73 11.98
C ALA A 57 -18.33 2.95 10.83
N VAL A 58 -17.98 3.62 9.73
CA VAL A 58 -17.22 3.02 8.60
C VAL A 58 -15.87 2.53 9.10
N MET A 59 -15.13 3.38 9.84
CA MET A 59 -13.82 3.02 10.37
C MET A 59 -13.88 1.84 11.34
N ALA A 60 -14.93 1.73 12.15
CA ALA A 60 -15.14 0.58 13.01
C ALA A 60 -15.32 -0.72 12.21
N ARG A 61 -16.05 -0.69 11.09
CA ARG A 61 -16.20 -1.86 10.20
C ARG A 61 -14.88 -2.24 9.53
N VAL A 62 -14.14 -1.25 9.01
CA VAL A 62 -12.79 -1.47 8.45
C VAL A 62 -11.86 -2.06 9.51
N ASN A 63 -11.80 -1.48 10.71
CA ASN A 63 -10.98 -1.97 11.81
C ASN A 63 -11.34 -3.41 12.22
N ASN A 64 -12.63 -3.76 12.18
CA ASN A 64 -13.07 -5.13 12.38
C ASN A 64 -12.51 -6.07 11.31
N ALA A 65 -12.47 -5.70 10.03
CA ALA A 65 -11.79 -6.51 9.02
C ALA A 65 -10.28 -6.64 9.33
N LEU A 66 -9.63 -5.51 9.67
CA LEU A 66 -8.17 -5.45 9.86
C LEU A 66 -7.64 -6.25 11.05
N ARG A 67 -8.35 -6.28 12.17
CA ARG A 67 -7.91 -7.02 13.39
C ARG A 67 -7.80 -8.54 13.20
N ARG A 68 -8.28 -9.08 12.07
CA ARG A 68 -8.22 -10.51 11.74
C ARG A 68 -6.88 -10.92 11.16
N PHE A 69 -6.08 -9.95 10.70
CA PHE A 69 -4.74 -10.23 10.21
C PHE A 69 -3.75 -10.37 11.37
N GLY A 70 -2.86 -11.35 11.24
CA GLY A 70 -1.76 -11.62 12.16
C GLY A 70 -0.40 -11.44 11.48
N SER A 71 0.65 -11.90 12.15
CA SER A 71 2.03 -11.80 11.65
C SER A 71 2.17 -12.43 10.25
N GLY A 72 2.99 -11.80 9.40
CA GLY A 72 3.21 -12.19 8.00
C GLY A 72 2.29 -11.49 6.99
N TRP A 73 1.22 -10.83 7.44
CA TRP A 73 0.37 -10.00 6.60
C TRP A 73 0.78 -8.52 6.65
N ALA A 74 0.70 -7.87 5.51
CA ALA A 74 0.76 -6.43 5.38
C ALA A 74 -0.36 -5.94 4.47
N LEU A 75 -0.87 -4.76 4.77
CA LEU A 75 -1.89 -4.08 3.99
C LEU A 75 -1.38 -2.70 3.61
N PHE A 76 -1.63 -2.29 2.38
CA PHE A 76 -1.25 -0.99 1.85
C PHE A 76 -2.51 -0.30 1.38
N PHE A 77 -2.87 0.78 2.05
CA PHE A 77 -3.94 1.69 1.63
C PHE A 77 -3.31 2.81 0.83
N GLU A 78 -3.65 2.92 -0.44
CA GLU A 78 -3.07 3.88 -1.36
C GLU A 78 -4.14 4.85 -1.87
N ALA A 79 -3.74 6.11 -2.00
CA ALA A 79 -4.46 7.12 -2.77
C ALA A 79 -3.50 7.64 -3.85
N SER A 80 -3.86 7.43 -5.11
CA SER A 80 -3.17 7.98 -6.28
C SER A 80 -3.96 9.21 -6.73
N ARG A 81 -3.45 10.40 -6.41
CA ARG A 81 -4.02 11.67 -6.85
C ARG A 81 -3.32 12.10 -8.13
N GLU A 82 -4.08 12.18 -9.21
CA GLU A 82 -3.59 12.47 -10.55
C GLU A 82 -4.28 13.71 -11.09
N GLU A 83 -3.62 14.42 -12.00
CA GLU A 83 -4.24 15.55 -12.71
C GLU A 83 -5.41 15.01 -13.55
N ALA A 84 -6.55 15.66 -13.44
CA ALA A 84 -7.73 15.27 -14.19
C ALA A 84 -7.51 15.60 -15.66
N GLY A 85 -7.95 14.70 -16.54
CA GLY A 85 -7.86 14.92 -17.97
C GLY A 85 -8.82 16.00 -18.48
N ASP A 86 -8.87 16.10 -19.80
CA ASP A 86 -9.86 16.92 -20.49
C ASP A 86 -11.28 16.48 -20.13
N TYR A 87 -12.21 17.43 -20.13
CA TYR A 87 -13.62 17.12 -19.90
C TYR A 87 -14.12 16.17 -21.01
N PRO A 88 -14.78 15.05 -20.67
CA PRO A 88 -15.16 14.06 -21.67
C PRO A 88 -16.27 14.59 -22.57
N SER A 89 -16.13 14.35 -23.88
CA SER A 89 -17.24 14.50 -24.82
C SER A 89 -18.31 13.45 -24.52
N SER A 90 -19.54 13.89 -24.26
CA SER A 90 -20.66 13.02 -23.92
C SER A 90 -21.83 13.23 -24.88
N ASP A 91 -22.46 12.14 -25.30
CA ASP A 91 -23.66 12.16 -26.14
C ASP A 91 -24.93 12.18 -25.27
N PHE A 92 -25.78 13.19 -25.45
CA PHE A 92 -27.05 13.31 -24.71
C PHE A 92 -28.27 13.14 -25.62
N PRO A 93 -29.33 12.47 -25.13
CA PRO A 93 -30.55 12.23 -25.91
C PRO A 93 -31.41 13.49 -26.11
N ASP A 94 -31.20 14.54 -25.30
CA ASP A 94 -31.99 15.77 -25.35
C ASP A 94 -31.11 17.04 -25.26
N PRO A 95 -31.55 18.17 -25.85
CA PRO A 95 -30.76 19.40 -25.88
C PRO A 95 -30.53 20.06 -24.53
N VAL A 96 -31.40 19.82 -23.52
CA VAL A 96 -31.29 20.47 -22.21
C VAL A 96 -30.18 19.80 -21.40
N SER A 97 -30.16 18.47 -21.38
CA SER A 97 -29.07 17.71 -20.74
C SER A 97 -27.73 18.01 -21.40
N TRP A 98 -27.69 18.10 -22.75
CA TRP A 98 -26.50 18.53 -23.48
C TRP A 98 -26.03 19.91 -23.04
N LEU A 99 -26.92 20.91 -22.99
CA LEU A 99 -26.56 22.28 -22.60
C LEU A 99 -26.00 22.36 -21.17
N VAL A 100 -26.55 21.59 -20.23
CA VAL A 100 -26.04 21.50 -18.85
C VAL A 100 -24.65 20.87 -18.80
N ASP A 101 -24.38 19.87 -19.63
CA ASP A 101 -23.06 19.23 -19.72
C ASP A 101 -22.01 20.16 -20.34
N GLU A 102 -22.39 20.92 -21.38
CA GLU A 102 -21.52 21.95 -21.96
C GLU A 102 -21.17 23.04 -20.93
N GLU A 103 -22.12 23.49 -20.10
CA GLU A 103 -21.84 24.45 -19.02
C GLU A 103 -20.84 23.87 -18.00
N ARG A 104 -20.97 22.59 -17.67
CA ARG A 104 -20.02 21.88 -16.79
C ARG A 104 -18.64 21.78 -17.42
N GLY A 105 -18.58 21.51 -18.73
CA GLY A 105 -17.34 21.49 -19.50
C GLY A 105 -16.61 22.83 -19.41
N VAL A 106 -17.32 23.94 -19.68
CA VAL A 106 -16.76 25.30 -19.56
C VAL A 106 -16.29 25.59 -18.13
N THR A 107 -17.10 25.26 -17.13
CA THR A 107 -16.72 25.44 -15.72
C THR A 107 -15.47 24.63 -15.35
N ALA A 108 -15.34 23.43 -15.93
CA ALA A 108 -14.19 22.56 -15.70
C ALA A 108 -12.92 23.13 -16.36
N GLU A 109 -13.04 23.73 -17.54
CA GLU A 109 -11.92 24.41 -18.23
C GLU A 109 -11.49 25.68 -17.48
N GLU A 110 -12.44 26.49 -16.98
CA GLU A 110 -12.17 27.73 -16.24
C GLU A 110 -11.62 27.48 -14.82
N GLY A 111 -11.93 26.32 -14.23
CA GLY A 111 -11.57 25.94 -12.86
C GLY A 111 -10.07 25.71 -12.61
N GLY A 112 -9.23 25.71 -13.65
CA GLY A 112 -7.79 25.54 -13.54
C GLY A 112 -7.36 24.10 -13.27
N ALA A 113 -6.35 23.91 -12.41
CA ALA A 113 -5.78 22.59 -12.13
C ALA A 113 -6.79 21.71 -11.37
N ARG A 114 -7.25 20.64 -12.04
CA ARG A 114 -8.20 19.66 -11.52
C ARG A 114 -7.47 18.35 -11.26
N PHE A 115 -7.97 17.57 -10.32
CA PHE A 115 -7.32 16.33 -9.93
C PHE A 115 -8.33 15.30 -9.44
N GLU A 116 -8.09 14.04 -9.78
CA GLU A 116 -8.87 12.89 -9.37
C GLU A 116 -8.05 11.96 -8.48
N SER A 117 -8.72 11.27 -7.56
CA SER A 117 -8.07 10.35 -6.64
C SER A 117 -8.61 8.94 -6.83
N ALA A 118 -7.73 8.01 -7.22
CA ALA A 118 -8.01 6.58 -7.24
C ALA A 118 -7.49 5.92 -5.96
N TYR A 119 -8.27 5.02 -5.36
CA TYR A 119 -7.90 4.35 -4.11
C TYR A 119 -7.70 2.85 -4.31
N TYR A 120 -6.63 2.34 -3.71
CA TYR A 120 -6.25 0.94 -3.81
C TYR A 120 -5.95 0.34 -2.43
N LEU A 121 -6.39 -0.89 -2.23
CA LEU A 121 -6.02 -1.70 -1.08
C LEU A 121 -5.27 -2.94 -1.56
N THR A 122 -3.97 -2.98 -1.27
CA THR A 122 -3.14 -4.16 -1.56
C THR A 122 -2.99 -5.02 -0.31
N LEU A 123 -3.41 -6.28 -0.40
CA LEU A 123 -3.10 -7.30 0.60
C LEU A 123 -1.81 -7.99 0.20
N LEU A 124 -0.90 -8.15 1.15
CA LEU A 124 0.34 -8.89 0.96
C LEU A 124 0.50 -9.90 2.10
N TRP A 125 0.86 -11.13 1.75
CA TRP A 125 1.13 -12.18 2.72
C TRP A 125 2.43 -12.89 2.40
N LEU A 126 3.36 -12.87 3.34
CA LEU A 126 4.55 -13.69 3.32
C LEU A 126 4.26 -14.97 4.12
N PRO A 127 4.18 -16.15 3.46
CA PRO A 127 3.99 -17.41 4.17
C PRO A 127 5.13 -17.66 5.17
N PRO A 128 4.85 -18.29 6.32
CA PRO A 128 5.90 -18.64 7.26
C PRO A 128 6.94 -19.58 6.61
N PRO A 129 8.21 -19.50 7.05
CA PRO A 129 9.25 -20.40 6.56
C PRO A 129 8.92 -21.86 6.88
N ASP A 130 9.32 -22.78 5.99
CA ASP A 130 9.06 -24.22 6.11
C ASP A 130 9.67 -24.88 7.36
N THR A 131 10.53 -24.18 8.10
CA THR A 131 11.07 -24.64 9.39
C THR A 131 9.96 -24.86 10.42
N ASN A 132 8.88 -24.07 10.39
CA ASN A 132 7.72 -24.27 11.26
C ASN A 132 6.97 -25.57 10.87
N ALA A 133 6.87 -25.86 9.57
CA ALA A 133 6.26 -27.09 9.07
C ALA A 133 7.07 -28.36 9.43
N ARG A 134 8.39 -28.25 9.64
CA ARG A 134 9.23 -29.39 10.13
C ARG A 134 8.96 -29.71 11.59
N ALA A 135 8.78 -28.70 12.45
CA ALA A 135 8.41 -28.93 13.85
C ALA A 135 7.01 -29.55 13.95
N GLU A 136 6.05 -29.08 13.14
CA GLU A 136 4.71 -29.68 13.06
C GLU A 136 4.74 -31.13 12.51
N LYS A 137 5.55 -31.40 11.48
CA LYS A 137 5.74 -32.77 10.95
C LYS A 137 6.41 -33.72 11.95
N ALA A 138 7.30 -33.22 12.81
CA ALA A 138 7.92 -34.03 13.86
C ALA A 138 6.92 -34.41 14.97
N LEU A 139 5.85 -33.60 15.14
CA LEU A 139 4.77 -33.85 16.11
C LEU A 139 3.60 -34.65 15.51
N ILE A 140 3.44 -34.63 14.18
CA ILE A 140 2.32 -35.27 13.47
C ILE A 140 2.85 -36.01 12.24
N GLU A 141 2.91 -37.34 12.30
CA GLU A 141 3.20 -38.18 11.13
C GLU A 141 2.08 -38.01 10.09
N ARG A 142 2.40 -37.41 8.95
CA ARG A 142 1.54 -37.32 7.77
C ARG A 142 2.24 -37.97 6.58
N PRO A 143 1.50 -38.63 5.67
CA PRO A 143 2.08 -39.26 4.47
C PRO A 143 2.84 -38.23 3.62
N GLU A 144 3.94 -38.66 3.01
CA GLU A 144 4.81 -37.83 2.17
C GLU A 144 4.01 -37.19 1.02
N ARG A 145 4.01 -35.86 0.97
CA ARG A 145 3.42 -35.09 -0.13
C ARG A 145 4.43 -34.91 -1.26
N PRO A 146 4.00 -34.93 -2.53
CA PRO A 146 4.89 -34.67 -3.65
C PRO A 146 5.53 -33.28 -3.57
N SER A 147 6.80 -33.21 -3.96
CA SER A 147 7.58 -31.99 -4.15
C SER A 147 6.79 -30.96 -4.97
N GLY A 148 6.53 -29.77 -4.41
CA GLY A 148 5.76 -28.70 -5.05
C GLY A 148 4.28 -28.57 -4.65
N ALA A 149 3.73 -29.48 -3.84
CA ALA A 149 2.35 -29.34 -3.34
C ALA A 149 2.15 -28.12 -2.41
N GLY A 150 3.21 -27.71 -1.69
CA GLY A 150 3.11 -26.69 -0.64
C GLY A 150 2.79 -25.27 -1.13
N TRP A 151 3.24 -24.86 -2.31
CA TRP A 151 2.99 -23.48 -2.77
C TRP A 151 1.54 -23.29 -3.24
N ARG A 152 0.92 -24.31 -3.84
CA ARG A 152 -0.49 -24.27 -4.25
C ARG A 152 -1.41 -24.21 -3.02
N ASP A 153 -1.08 -24.96 -1.98
CA ASP A 153 -1.80 -24.89 -0.70
C ASP A 153 -1.69 -23.49 -0.08
N ARG A 154 -0.50 -22.89 -0.10
CA ARG A 154 -0.28 -21.50 0.36
C ARG A 154 -1.06 -20.49 -0.47
N LEU A 155 -1.04 -20.61 -1.80
CA LEU A 155 -1.83 -19.76 -2.69
C LEU A 155 -3.33 -19.90 -2.40
N LEU A 156 -3.82 -21.11 -2.14
CA LEU A 156 -5.22 -21.34 -1.77
C LEU A 156 -5.57 -20.63 -0.46
N VAL A 157 -4.71 -20.75 0.57
CA VAL A 157 -4.89 -20.03 1.85
C VAL A 157 -4.92 -18.52 1.64
N PHE A 158 -3.99 -17.99 0.84
CA PHE A 158 -3.95 -16.57 0.50
C PHE A 158 -5.25 -16.10 -0.15
N ARG A 159 -5.69 -16.80 -1.21
CA ARG A 159 -6.91 -16.44 -1.96
C ARG A 159 -8.15 -16.49 -1.08
N GLN A 160 -8.31 -17.53 -0.26
CA GLN A 160 -9.44 -17.63 0.67
C GLN A 160 -9.45 -16.52 1.72
N GLN A 161 -8.27 -16.08 2.18
CA GLN A 161 -8.18 -14.97 3.12
C GLN A 161 -8.46 -13.63 2.43
N ALA A 162 -8.01 -13.45 1.19
CA ALA A 162 -8.28 -12.27 0.39
C ALA A 162 -9.79 -12.13 0.08
N GLU A 163 -10.45 -13.21 -0.34
CA GLU A 163 -11.90 -13.27 -0.58
C GLU A 163 -12.70 -12.94 0.68
N ARG A 164 -12.38 -13.59 1.82
CA ARG A 164 -13.02 -13.26 3.11
C ARG A 164 -12.82 -11.80 3.51
N THR A 165 -11.68 -11.20 3.18
CA THR A 165 -11.40 -9.80 3.48
C THR A 165 -12.22 -8.88 2.58
N PHE A 166 -12.30 -9.20 1.29
CA PHE A 166 -13.16 -8.50 0.34
C PHE A 166 -14.62 -8.49 0.80
N ASP A 167 -15.17 -9.65 1.19
CA ASP A 167 -16.56 -9.77 1.67
C ASP A 167 -16.84 -8.91 2.91
N LEU A 168 -15.87 -8.81 3.83
CA LEU A 168 -16.01 -7.96 5.00
C LEU A 168 -15.96 -6.47 4.63
N LEU A 169 -15.07 -6.09 3.71
CA LEU A 169 -14.87 -4.70 3.31
C LEU A 169 -15.95 -4.19 2.36
N SER A 170 -16.59 -5.05 1.56
CA SER A 170 -17.71 -4.68 0.68
C SER A 170 -18.93 -4.18 1.44
N SER A 171 -19.05 -4.51 2.73
CA SER A 171 -20.07 -3.93 3.63
C SER A 171 -19.74 -2.51 4.12
N ALA A 172 -18.51 -2.02 3.89
CA ALA A 172 -18.02 -0.76 4.45
C ALA A 172 -17.49 0.22 3.41
N LEU A 173 -16.99 -0.27 2.28
CA LEU A 173 -16.39 0.52 1.20
C LEU A 173 -17.26 0.40 -0.04
N SER A 174 -17.58 1.54 -0.66
CA SER A 174 -18.31 1.58 -1.91
C SER A 174 -17.40 1.19 -3.07
N GLU A 175 -18.00 0.62 -4.13
CA GLU A 175 -17.30 0.32 -5.40
C GLU A 175 -16.04 -0.55 -5.25
N ILE A 176 -15.91 -1.30 -4.13
CA ILE A 176 -14.76 -2.18 -3.95
C ILE A 176 -14.82 -3.32 -4.95
N ALA A 177 -13.70 -3.56 -5.64
CA ALA A 177 -13.58 -4.63 -6.62
C ALA A 177 -12.14 -5.13 -6.71
N PRO A 178 -11.93 -6.45 -6.86
CA PRO A 178 -10.60 -6.97 -7.19
C PRO A 178 -10.16 -6.47 -8.57
N LEU A 179 -8.87 -6.20 -8.71
CA LEU A 179 -8.28 -5.92 -10.00
C LEU A 179 -8.12 -7.23 -10.79
N SER A 180 -8.48 -7.20 -12.07
CA SER A 180 -8.08 -8.22 -13.05
C SER A 180 -6.57 -8.24 -13.28
N ASP A 181 -6.06 -9.18 -14.07
CA ASP A 181 -4.64 -9.24 -14.41
C ASP A 181 -4.16 -7.95 -15.08
N GLU A 182 -4.88 -7.47 -16.10
CA GLU A 182 -4.54 -6.23 -16.81
C GLU A 182 -4.62 -5.00 -15.90
N GLU A 183 -5.67 -4.90 -15.08
CA GLU A 183 -5.81 -3.80 -14.12
C GLU A 183 -4.70 -3.84 -13.06
N THR A 184 -4.32 -5.03 -12.60
CA THR A 184 -3.22 -5.22 -11.64
C THR A 184 -1.91 -4.76 -12.25
N LEU A 185 -1.59 -5.21 -13.47
CA LEU A 185 -0.35 -4.80 -14.13
C LEU A 185 -0.33 -3.29 -14.45
N THR A 186 -1.47 -2.75 -14.86
CA THR A 186 -1.65 -1.30 -15.09
C THR A 186 -1.43 -0.50 -13.81
N TYR A 187 -2.00 -0.95 -12.69
CA TYR A 187 -1.79 -0.35 -11.37
C TYR A 187 -0.31 -0.40 -10.96
N LEU A 188 0.33 -1.57 -11.05
CA LEU A 188 1.72 -1.75 -10.68
C LEU A 188 2.65 -0.91 -11.55
N HIS A 189 2.40 -0.82 -12.86
CA HIS A 189 3.13 0.08 -13.76
C HIS A 189 2.97 1.56 -13.35
N ALA A 190 1.75 2.00 -13.06
CA ALA A 190 1.49 3.34 -12.58
C ALA A 190 2.22 3.64 -11.26
N CYS A 191 2.54 2.63 -10.44
CA CYS A 191 3.35 2.78 -9.22
C CYS A 191 4.79 3.22 -9.50
N ILE A 192 5.34 2.90 -10.67
CA ILE A 192 6.79 2.96 -10.95
C ILE A 192 7.15 3.70 -12.25
N SER A 193 6.16 4.22 -12.97
CA SER A 193 6.34 4.94 -14.22
C SER A 193 5.64 6.30 -14.14
N SER A 194 6.15 7.28 -14.88
CA SER A 194 5.48 8.56 -15.14
C SER A 194 4.49 8.46 -16.30
N ARG A 195 4.61 7.43 -17.15
CA ARG A 195 3.72 7.19 -18.28
C ARG A 195 2.45 6.51 -17.79
N ARG A 196 1.29 6.93 -18.30
CA ARG A 196 -0.01 6.33 -17.95
C ARG A 196 -0.59 5.66 -19.17
N HIS A 197 -0.71 4.33 -19.11
CA HIS A 197 -1.35 3.53 -20.14
C HIS A 197 -1.75 2.17 -19.58
N LYS A 198 -2.65 1.47 -20.28
CA LYS A 198 -3.06 0.12 -19.92
C LYS A 198 -1.97 -0.88 -20.27
N ILE A 199 -1.75 -1.86 -19.39
CA ILE A 199 -0.82 -2.97 -19.59
C ILE A 199 -1.63 -4.24 -19.83
N GLY A 200 -1.46 -4.83 -21.01
CA GLY A 200 -2.02 -6.14 -21.33
C GLY A 200 -1.29 -7.25 -20.57
N ALA A 201 -2.01 -8.31 -20.21
CA ALA A 201 -1.40 -9.48 -19.59
C ALA A 201 -0.51 -10.22 -20.60
N PRO A 202 0.79 -10.43 -20.31
CA PRO A 202 1.67 -11.18 -21.22
C PRO A 202 1.28 -12.66 -21.24
N GLU A 203 1.50 -13.31 -22.39
CA GLU A 203 1.20 -14.75 -22.58
C GLU A 203 1.93 -15.62 -21.55
N ILE A 204 3.17 -15.26 -21.22
CA ILE A 204 3.96 -15.87 -20.16
C ILE A 204 4.08 -14.85 -19.02
N PRO A 205 3.29 -14.97 -17.93
CA PRO A 205 3.20 -13.95 -16.90
C PRO A 205 4.30 -14.05 -15.85
N VAL A 206 5.55 -13.94 -16.30
CA VAL A 206 6.77 -14.00 -15.47
C VAL A 206 7.71 -12.84 -15.81
N PHE A 207 8.66 -12.56 -14.93
CA PHE A 207 9.58 -11.41 -15.04
C PHE A 207 8.85 -10.07 -15.09
N LEU A 208 7.78 -9.93 -14.29
CA LEU A 208 6.96 -8.72 -14.26
C LEU A 208 7.78 -7.48 -13.87
N ASP A 209 8.77 -7.64 -12.99
CA ASP A 209 9.74 -6.61 -12.66
C ASP A 209 10.46 -6.03 -13.89
N ALA A 210 10.87 -6.89 -14.82
CA ALA A 210 11.58 -6.47 -16.03
C ALA A 210 10.62 -5.92 -17.10
N ILE A 211 9.41 -6.47 -17.20
CA ILE A 211 8.41 -6.05 -18.19
C ILE A 211 7.80 -4.69 -17.83
N LEU A 212 7.51 -4.46 -16.55
CA LEU A 212 6.84 -3.23 -16.10
C LEU A 212 7.80 -2.05 -15.95
N ALA A 213 9.10 -2.28 -15.74
CA ALA A 213 10.08 -1.20 -15.61
C ALA A 213 10.44 -0.62 -16.99
N ASP A 214 9.71 0.43 -17.41
CA ASP A 214 9.86 1.05 -18.74
C ASP A 214 10.64 2.36 -18.75
N GLU A 215 10.96 2.91 -17.58
CA GLU A 215 11.68 4.17 -17.43
C GLU A 215 12.97 4.01 -16.60
N PRO A 216 14.03 4.79 -16.92
CA PRO A 216 15.27 4.75 -16.15
C PRO A 216 15.02 5.29 -14.73
N PHE A 217 15.58 4.61 -13.74
CA PHE A 217 15.56 5.06 -12.35
C PHE A 217 16.93 5.62 -11.96
N THR A 218 16.94 6.86 -11.48
CA THR A 218 18.11 7.50 -10.86
C THR A 218 17.85 7.61 -9.36
N GLY A 219 18.75 7.07 -8.54
CA GLY A 219 18.67 7.15 -7.08
C GLY A 219 19.32 8.42 -6.50
N GLY A 220 19.74 8.34 -5.24
CA GLY A 220 20.65 9.32 -4.66
C GLY A 220 20.01 10.58 -4.11
N LEU A 221 20.74 11.69 -4.29
CA LEU A 221 20.35 13.01 -3.78
C LEU A 221 19.21 13.64 -4.58
N GLU A 222 19.14 13.33 -5.88
CA GLU A 222 18.10 13.82 -6.78
C GLU A 222 17.41 12.62 -7.46
N PRO A 223 16.60 11.85 -6.73
CA PRO A 223 15.98 10.67 -7.29
C PRO A 223 15.01 11.05 -8.42
N ARG A 224 15.03 10.29 -9.52
CA ARG A 224 14.19 10.49 -10.70
C ARG A 224 13.69 9.15 -11.27
N ILE A 225 12.51 9.17 -11.87
CA ILE A 225 12.00 8.14 -12.77
C ILE A 225 11.78 8.82 -14.12
N GLY A 226 12.48 8.36 -15.16
CA GLY A 226 12.56 9.11 -16.41
C GLY A 226 13.09 10.53 -16.15
N ASP A 227 12.33 11.53 -16.59
CA ASP A 227 12.62 12.94 -16.35
C ASP A 227 11.91 13.51 -15.10
N ALA A 228 11.06 12.71 -14.43
CA ALA A 228 10.28 13.15 -13.28
C ALA A 228 11.10 13.05 -11.98
N HIS A 229 11.23 14.18 -11.27
CA HIS A 229 11.84 14.21 -9.95
C HIS A 229 10.94 13.60 -8.88
N LEU A 230 11.53 12.73 -8.06
CA LEU A 230 10.85 12.12 -6.92
C LEU A 230 11.08 12.93 -5.65
N ARG A 231 10.00 13.21 -4.92
CA ARG A 231 10.01 13.82 -3.58
C ARG A 231 9.26 12.90 -2.64
N VAL A 232 9.99 12.23 -1.74
CA VAL A 232 9.43 11.22 -0.85
C VAL A 232 9.44 11.73 0.59
N LEU A 233 8.26 11.76 1.21
CA LEU A 233 8.09 12.03 2.64
C LEU A 233 7.65 10.73 3.33
N THR A 234 8.37 10.31 4.37
CA THR A 234 8.00 9.13 5.17
C THR A 234 7.69 9.53 6.60
N ILE A 235 6.48 9.21 7.05
CA ILE A 235 6.01 9.49 8.41
C ILE A 235 6.01 8.18 9.20
N LEU A 236 6.96 8.05 10.14
CA LEU A 236 7.13 6.84 10.98
C LEU A 236 6.56 6.99 12.41
N GLY A 237 6.27 8.24 12.79
CA GLY A 237 5.70 8.58 14.10
C GLY A 237 4.22 8.27 14.17
N PHE A 238 3.73 7.95 15.37
CA PHE A 238 2.30 7.96 15.63
C PHE A 238 1.88 9.38 16.00
N PRO A 239 0.71 9.85 15.54
CA PRO A 239 0.18 11.13 16.00
C PRO A 239 -0.21 11.03 17.49
N GLY A 240 -0.25 12.16 18.19
CA GLY A 240 -0.67 12.20 19.60
C GLY A 240 -2.15 11.85 19.82
N SER A 241 -2.97 12.10 18.80
CA SER A 241 -4.38 11.73 18.71
C SER A 241 -4.76 11.51 17.24
N THR A 242 -5.84 10.78 16.99
CA THR A 242 -6.40 10.57 15.65
C THR A 242 -7.86 11.00 15.63
N VAL A 243 -8.24 11.77 14.62
CA VAL A 243 -9.63 12.17 14.33
C VAL A 243 -9.96 11.79 12.89
N PRO A 244 -11.25 11.59 12.54
CA PRO A 244 -11.66 11.43 11.15
C PRO A 244 -11.15 12.58 10.28
N GLY A 245 -10.70 12.28 9.06
CA GLY A 245 -10.21 13.31 8.14
C GLY A 245 -8.88 13.96 8.53
N LEU A 246 -8.06 13.37 9.41
CA LEU A 246 -6.78 13.96 9.86
C LEU A 246 -5.86 14.46 8.73
N LEU A 247 -5.93 13.82 7.56
CA LEU A 247 -5.11 14.15 6.38
C LEU A 247 -5.92 14.75 5.23
N ASP A 248 -7.14 15.23 5.49
CA ASP A 248 -8.05 15.71 4.44
C ASP A 248 -7.50 16.91 3.67
N GLU A 249 -6.70 17.76 4.32
CA GLU A 249 -6.04 18.91 3.67
C GLU A 249 -5.10 18.50 2.51
N LEU A 250 -4.65 17.23 2.47
CA LEU A 250 -3.90 16.73 1.32
C LEU A 250 -4.75 16.72 0.04
N ASN A 251 -6.06 16.48 0.15
CA ASN A 251 -6.98 16.47 -1.00
C ASN A 251 -7.12 17.87 -1.64
N ARG A 252 -6.79 18.93 -0.90
CA ARG A 252 -6.86 20.33 -1.36
C ARG A 252 -5.57 20.82 -2.01
N GLN A 253 -4.53 20.01 -2.03
CA GLN A 253 -3.27 20.39 -2.66
C GLN A 253 -3.42 20.45 -4.18
N GLY A 254 -2.85 21.51 -4.77
CA GLY A 254 -2.86 21.77 -6.21
C GLY A 254 -1.77 21.02 -6.99
N PHE A 255 -1.39 19.82 -6.55
CA PHE A 255 -0.41 18.98 -7.23
C PHE A 255 -0.75 17.49 -7.07
N ALA A 256 -0.34 16.70 -8.05
CA ALA A 256 -0.48 15.25 -8.05
C ALA A 256 0.47 14.60 -7.04
N TYR A 257 0.01 13.56 -6.34
CA TYR A 257 0.84 12.79 -5.41
C TYR A 257 0.30 11.38 -5.25
N ARG A 258 1.17 10.48 -4.79
CA ARG A 258 0.77 9.15 -4.31
C ARG A 258 1.03 9.05 -2.82
N TRP A 259 -0.01 8.71 -2.07
CA TRP A 259 0.05 8.46 -0.64
C TRP A 259 -0.15 6.98 -0.35
N SER A 260 0.67 6.39 0.52
CA SER A 260 0.51 5.00 0.95
C SER A 260 0.63 4.87 2.46
N THR A 261 -0.43 4.34 3.10
CA THR A 261 -0.42 3.94 4.51
C THR A 261 -0.19 2.43 4.60
N ARG A 262 0.94 2.04 5.20
CA ARG A 262 1.28 0.64 5.42
C ARG A 262 0.86 0.18 6.82
N PHE A 263 -0.04 -0.78 6.87
CA PHE A 263 -0.40 -1.53 8.08
C PHE A 263 0.29 -2.89 8.07
N ILE A 264 1.26 -3.08 8.96
CA ILE A 264 1.92 -4.38 9.15
C ILE A 264 1.20 -5.09 10.29
N ALA A 265 0.49 -6.17 9.97
CA ALA A 265 -0.22 -6.93 10.96
C ALA A 265 0.75 -7.73 11.83
N MET A 266 0.46 -7.79 13.12
CA MET A 266 1.30 -8.43 14.11
C MET A 266 0.41 -9.18 15.08
N ASP A 267 0.83 -10.38 15.45
CA ASP A 267 0.22 -11.09 16.57
C ASP A 267 0.48 -10.32 17.88
N LYS A 268 -0.40 -10.51 18.86
CA LYS A 268 -0.36 -9.79 20.14
C LYS A 268 1.03 -9.77 20.79
N ALA A 269 1.70 -10.92 20.82
CA ALA A 269 3.03 -11.06 21.43
C ALA A 269 4.12 -10.25 20.69
N GLU A 270 4.03 -10.13 19.37
CA GLU A 270 4.95 -9.32 18.57
C GLU A 270 4.65 -7.83 18.75
N ALA A 271 3.37 -7.46 18.69
CA ALA A 271 2.90 -6.09 18.89
C ALA A 271 3.34 -5.52 20.26
N GLU A 272 3.21 -6.30 21.34
CA GLU A 272 3.65 -5.91 22.69
C GLU A 272 5.15 -5.62 22.75
N LYS A 273 5.99 -6.41 22.05
CA LYS A 273 7.44 -6.18 21.98
C LYS A 273 7.77 -4.87 21.26
N VAL A 274 7.11 -4.62 20.12
CA VAL A 274 7.30 -3.40 19.33
C VAL A 274 6.86 -2.16 20.13
N LEU A 275 5.69 -2.21 20.75
CA LEU A 275 5.18 -1.15 21.61
C LEU A 275 6.08 -0.91 22.83
N GLY A 276 6.58 -1.97 23.47
CA GLY A 276 7.54 -1.87 24.56
C GLY A 276 8.84 -1.20 24.16
N ARG A 277 9.35 -1.47 22.94
CA ARG A 277 10.53 -0.79 22.38
C ARG A 277 10.24 0.68 22.08
N LYS A 278 9.12 0.99 21.41
CA LYS A 278 8.71 2.38 21.12
C LYS A 278 8.54 3.19 22.40
N ARG A 279 7.85 2.63 23.41
CA ARG A 279 7.65 3.27 24.72
C ARG A 279 8.98 3.61 25.39
N ARG A 280 9.93 2.66 25.44
CA ARG A 280 11.28 2.92 25.98
C ARG A 280 12.00 4.05 25.25
N HIS A 281 11.94 4.06 23.92
CA HIS A 281 12.53 5.14 23.11
C HIS A 281 11.92 6.52 23.45
N TRP A 282 10.59 6.60 23.54
CA TRP A 282 9.89 7.82 23.94
C TRP A 282 10.24 8.28 25.36
N PHE A 283 10.33 7.37 26.34
CA PHE A 283 10.76 7.71 27.69
C PHE A 283 12.22 8.17 27.75
N SER A 284 13.11 7.55 26.96
CA SER A 284 14.52 7.97 26.88
C SER A 284 14.71 9.37 26.31
N LYS A 285 13.75 9.86 25.49
CA LYS A 285 13.73 11.24 24.99
C LYS A 285 13.19 12.27 26.00
N ARG A 286 12.45 11.82 27.03
CA ARG A 286 11.95 12.68 28.12
C ARG A 286 12.96 12.84 29.25
N LYS A 287 13.79 11.83 29.52
CA LYS A 287 14.89 11.96 30.47
C LYS A 287 16.03 12.77 29.83
N SER A 288 16.48 13.84 30.49
CA SER A 288 17.65 14.58 30.01
C SER A 288 18.88 13.65 30.00
N VAL A 289 19.82 13.87 29.08
CA VAL A 289 21.07 13.09 29.00
C VAL A 289 21.80 13.08 30.36
N ALA A 290 21.69 14.18 31.12
CA ALA A 290 22.21 14.28 32.48
C ALA A 290 21.48 13.35 33.49
N ALA A 291 20.17 13.17 33.37
CA ALA A 291 19.40 12.25 34.23
C ALA A 291 19.74 10.79 33.94
N VAL A 292 19.92 10.41 32.67
CA VAL A 292 20.32 9.04 32.26
C VAL A 292 21.76 8.73 32.70
N LEU A 293 22.68 9.70 32.58
CA LEU A 293 24.06 9.58 33.07
C LEU A 293 24.14 9.48 34.60
N ARG A 294 23.30 10.23 35.32
CA ARG A 294 23.24 10.18 36.79
C ARG A 294 22.69 8.84 37.28
N GLU A 295 21.69 8.29 36.61
CA GLU A 295 21.10 6.97 36.93
C GLU A 295 22.08 5.81 36.67
N THR A 296 22.91 5.91 35.62
CA THR A 296 23.93 4.90 35.29
C THR A 296 25.20 5.00 36.12
N MET A 297 25.59 6.19 36.59
CA MET A 297 26.75 6.36 37.48
C MET A 297 26.43 6.12 38.95
N PHE A 298 25.20 6.44 39.41
CA PHE A 298 24.88 6.46 40.85
C PHE A 298 23.87 5.39 41.29
N GLN A 299 23.32 4.56 40.40
CA GLN A 299 22.33 3.51 40.72
C GLN A 299 21.12 3.99 41.55
N GLU A 300 20.83 5.30 41.55
CA GLU A 300 19.67 5.86 42.21
C GLU A 300 18.58 6.19 41.18
N PRO A 301 17.31 5.79 41.41
CA PRO A 301 16.21 6.17 40.53
C PRO A 301 15.98 7.68 40.61
N SER A 302 16.29 8.39 39.52
CA SER A 302 15.99 9.82 39.45
C SER A 302 14.48 10.01 39.29
N ALA A 303 13.86 10.73 40.22
CA ALA A 303 12.50 11.24 40.06
C ALA A 303 12.43 12.16 38.83
N LEU A 304 11.28 12.10 38.13
CA LEU A 304 10.98 12.80 36.87
C LEU A 304 11.24 14.31 36.94
#